data_AF-E5YAW8-F1
#
_entry.id   AF-E5YAW8-F1
#
_cell.length_a   1.000
_cell.length_b   1.000
_cell.length_c   1.000
_cell.angle_alpha   90.00
_cell.angle_beta   90.00
_cell.angle_gamma   90.00
#
_symmetry.space_group_name_H-M   'P 1'
#
loop_
_entity.id
_entity.type
_entity.pdbx_description
1 polymer ?
#
loop_
_entity_poly.entity_id
_entity_poly.type
_entity_poly.pdbx_seq_one_letter_code
_entity_poly.pdbx_strand_id
1 'polypeptide(L)'
;MPDLASVLEQARVPEHSAPFMQAMSQGTAFLEGEYLFLTADDWLMAIGYPLSGEYAHDSFERALAAALRRVPKRLEGVDCWAIGPDLPARLAGHVTDRDTFYILPCGAPVPARLRRPVEIAAEKLTVREGRDFTPAHRRLWAEFMNRAVLPPNVRGLFARTGAVLDTPGLRLLDAVDAEGNLAASLLLDDAPRRFCSYLIGAHSRTHYTPHAADLLFAHMLRSAREADKEYVHLGLGVNDGIRRFKTKWGGRPALPYVMASWRETPRETGSETISSLVRILLESPSDLSKRQIFDSLPQQRPFAMLWELTKNGRTSWIGGTAHFFCYSFEAAFRNLFERVDTVLFEGPLDADSLDEVARIGKTPDGRHPPLIDLLEEPEIRLLERVVQGPTGKLARFFNAANPNPADVRGLLATTRHWYAFFSLWTAYLERQGWNQSVDLCAWHTALEMGKSVIGMESLEEQVASLESVPLGRVTAFFRGCRSWKGYARRNIHSYLDGDLEGMLGTSTEFPSRTEQIIDGRNQRFRERMRPFLEEGRAAVFVGSAHMLQLRDMLAEDGFTVRQAYPTWRHRLRAAIRGRNGG
;
A
#
# COMPACT_ATOMS: atom_id res chain seq x y z
N MET A 1 -23.91 22.78 -9.04
CA MET A 1 -22.61 22.48 -8.40
C MET A 1 -21.68 23.61 -8.77
N PRO A 2 -20.88 24.18 -7.85
CA PRO A 2 -19.84 25.11 -8.26
C PRO A 2 -18.89 24.38 -9.21
N ASP A 3 -18.52 25.08 -10.27
CA ASP A 3 -17.75 24.54 -11.38
C ASP A 3 -16.29 24.32 -10.95
N LEU A 4 -15.76 23.10 -11.06
CA LEU A 4 -14.34 22.84 -10.77
C LEU A 4 -13.43 23.69 -11.67
N ALA A 5 -13.91 24.19 -12.82
CA ALA A 5 -13.17 25.16 -13.62
C ALA A 5 -12.96 26.50 -12.87
N SER A 6 -13.91 26.96 -12.04
CA SER A 6 -13.73 28.19 -11.26
C SER A 6 -12.67 28.05 -10.16
N VAL A 7 -12.35 26.82 -9.75
CA VAL A 7 -11.24 26.54 -8.81
C VAL A 7 -9.90 26.84 -9.47
N LEU A 8 -9.72 26.45 -10.74
CA LEU A 8 -8.47 26.70 -11.48
C LEU A 8 -8.24 28.20 -11.75
N GLU A 9 -9.32 28.95 -11.91
CA GLU A 9 -9.29 30.42 -12.04
C GLU A 9 -8.81 31.10 -10.75
N GLN A 10 -9.20 30.57 -9.59
CA GLN A 10 -8.90 31.15 -8.27
C GLN A 10 -7.79 30.42 -7.51
N ALA A 11 -7.10 29.49 -8.19
CA ALA A 11 -6.06 28.67 -7.60
C ALA A 11 -4.95 29.55 -6.99
N ARG A 12 -4.41 29.10 -5.85
CA ARG A 12 -3.34 29.80 -5.10
C ARG A 12 -2.17 28.89 -4.80
N VAL A 13 -2.45 27.60 -4.59
CA VAL A 13 -1.49 26.54 -4.32
C VAL A 13 -1.68 25.40 -5.33
N PRO A 14 -0.65 24.56 -5.60
CA PRO A 14 -0.74 23.45 -6.55
C PRO A 14 -1.88 22.48 -6.25
N GLU A 15 -2.20 22.30 -4.97
CA GLU A 15 -3.29 21.42 -4.52
C GLU A 15 -4.68 21.93 -4.92
N HIS A 16 -4.82 23.19 -5.39
CA HIS A 16 -6.06 23.67 -6.03
C HIS A 16 -6.25 23.15 -7.47
N SER A 17 -5.25 22.49 -8.04
CA SER A 17 -5.42 21.80 -9.33
C SER A 17 -6.26 20.54 -9.14
N ALA A 18 -7.58 20.70 -9.12
CA ALA A 18 -8.51 19.59 -8.88
C ALA A 18 -8.31 18.41 -9.85
N PRO A 19 -8.14 18.61 -11.19
CA PRO A 19 -7.88 17.49 -12.10
C PRO A 19 -6.64 16.69 -11.71
N PHE A 20 -5.54 17.38 -11.42
CA PHE A 20 -4.29 16.75 -10.99
C PHE A 20 -4.46 15.99 -9.67
N MET A 21 -5.06 16.64 -8.67
CA MET A 21 -5.23 16.05 -7.35
C MET A 21 -6.18 14.85 -7.37
N GLN A 22 -7.26 14.88 -8.17
CA GLN A 22 -8.15 13.74 -8.37
C GLN A 22 -7.43 12.58 -9.07
N ALA A 23 -6.67 12.86 -10.13
CA ALA A 23 -5.89 11.82 -10.82
C ALA A 23 -4.84 11.18 -9.88
N MET A 24 -4.16 11.99 -9.07
CA MET A 24 -3.11 11.56 -8.13
C MET A 24 -3.62 10.87 -6.86
N SER A 25 -4.83 11.18 -6.39
CA SER A 25 -5.39 10.56 -5.18
C SER A 25 -6.46 9.51 -5.47
N GLN A 26 -6.98 9.44 -6.70
CA GLN A 26 -8.20 8.71 -7.06
C GLN A 26 -9.45 9.15 -6.26
N GLY A 27 -9.36 10.28 -5.56
CA GLY A 27 -10.46 10.89 -4.82
C GLY A 27 -11.32 11.82 -5.69
N THR A 28 -12.45 12.23 -5.15
CA THR A 28 -13.34 13.21 -5.75
C THR A 28 -13.15 14.57 -5.08
N ALA A 29 -12.93 15.61 -5.89
CA ALA A 29 -12.83 16.98 -5.41
C ALA A 29 -14.21 17.62 -5.27
N PHE A 30 -14.42 18.38 -4.20
CA PHE A 30 -15.64 19.15 -3.98
C PHE A 30 -15.35 20.41 -3.16
N LEU A 31 -16.28 21.37 -3.23
CA LEU A 31 -16.19 22.63 -2.50
C LEU A 31 -17.14 22.66 -1.29
N GLU A 32 -16.65 23.29 -0.23
CA GLU A 32 -17.44 23.67 0.94
C GLU A 32 -17.00 25.06 1.40
N GLY A 33 -17.88 26.04 1.26
CA GLY A 33 -17.51 27.46 1.32
C GLY A 33 -16.42 27.81 0.30
N GLU A 34 -15.39 28.51 0.75
CA GLU A 34 -14.25 28.98 -0.07
C GLU A 34 -13.11 27.95 -0.15
N TYR A 35 -13.30 26.73 0.34
CA TYR A 35 -12.22 25.74 0.50
C TYR A 35 -12.46 24.51 -0.37
N LEU A 36 -11.36 23.99 -0.91
CA LEU A 36 -11.35 22.75 -1.69
C LEU A 36 -11.10 21.56 -0.77
N PHE A 37 -11.86 20.50 -1.01
CA PHE A 37 -11.73 19.23 -0.33
C PHE A 37 -11.58 18.12 -1.37
N LEU A 38 -10.83 17.09 -1.02
CA LEU A 38 -10.81 15.83 -1.75
C LEU A 38 -11.20 14.72 -0.80
N THR A 39 -11.99 13.77 -1.30
CA THR A 39 -12.41 12.63 -0.48
C THR A 39 -12.54 11.38 -1.32
N ALA A 40 -12.30 10.24 -0.68
CA ALA A 40 -12.76 8.96 -1.17
C ALA A 40 -13.53 8.26 -0.03
N ASP A 41 -13.66 6.95 -0.16
CA ASP A 41 -14.45 6.07 0.68
C ASP A 41 -14.18 6.14 2.18
N ASP A 42 -12.95 6.42 2.59
CA ASP A 42 -12.45 6.34 3.97
C ASP A 42 -11.55 7.52 4.38
N TRP A 43 -11.35 8.51 3.51
CA TRP A 43 -10.50 9.66 3.82
C TRP A 43 -11.00 11.01 3.30
N LEU A 44 -10.52 12.08 3.93
CA LEU A 44 -10.75 13.48 3.58
C LEU A 44 -9.43 14.27 3.60
N MET A 45 -9.11 14.96 2.51
CA MET A 45 -8.06 15.96 2.46
C MET A 45 -8.70 17.34 2.35
N ALA A 46 -8.41 18.21 3.30
CA ALA A 46 -8.88 19.59 3.35
C ALA A 46 -7.75 20.54 2.91
N ILE A 47 -8.04 21.40 1.95
CA ILE A 47 -7.13 22.44 1.49
C ILE A 47 -7.59 23.76 2.10
N GLY A 48 -6.98 24.12 3.22
CA GLY A 48 -7.23 25.31 4.03
C GLY A 48 -6.69 26.61 3.44
N TYR A 49 -6.37 26.65 2.15
CA TYR A 49 -6.11 27.89 1.43
C TYR A 49 -7.42 28.34 0.78
N PRO A 50 -8.02 29.47 1.20
CA PRO A 50 -9.30 29.88 0.63
C PRO A 50 -9.10 30.35 -0.82
N LEU A 51 -10.04 30.01 -1.71
CA LEU A 51 -10.03 30.44 -3.10
C LEU A 51 -10.22 31.96 -3.20
N SER A 52 -11.15 32.52 -2.42
CA SER A 52 -11.35 33.96 -2.28
C SER A 52 -11.11 34.46 -0.84
N GLY A 53 -10.72 35.73 -0.68
CA GLY A 53 -10.48 36.33 0.64
C GLY A 53 -9.20 35.87 1.35
N GLU A 54 -9.14 36.15 2.65
CA GLU A 54 -8.04 35.79 3.56
C GLU A 54 -8.42 34.58 4.43
N TYR A 55 -7.40 33.85 4.91
CA TYR A 55 -7.61 32.70 5.78
C TYR A 55 -8.07 33.13 7.17
N ALA A 56 -9.10 32.46 7.70
CA ALA A 56 -9.57 32.61 9.08
C ALA A 56 -9.90 31.23 9.67
N HIS A 57 -9.43 30.95 10.89
CA HIS A 57 -9.63 29.67 11.59
C HIS A 57 -11.10 29.28 11.64
N ASP A 58 -11.98 30.19 12.09
CA ASP A 58 -13.41 29.91 12.24
C ASP A 58 -14.09 29.59 10.91
N SER A 59 -13.67 30.23 9.81
CA SER A 59 -14.23 29.99 8.48
C SER A 59 -13.84 28.60 7.98
N PHE A 60 -12.55 28.28 8.07
CA PHE A 60 -12.04 26.97 7.70
C PHE A 60 -12.60 25.86 8.58
N GLU A 61 -12.74 26.09 9.88
CA GLU A 61 -13.29 25.09 10.81
C GLU A 61 -14.77 24.79 10.52
N ARG A 62 -15.57 25.81 10.17
CA ARG A 62 -16.96 25.60 9.72
C ARG A 62 -17.02 24.79 8.43
N ALA A 63 -16.17 25.12 7.45
CA ALA A 63 -16.10 24.38 6.18
C ALA A 63 -15.63 22.93 6.40
N LEU A 64 -14.60 22.72 7.20
CA LEU A 64 -14.09 21.40 7.54
C LEU A 64 -15.13 20.57 8.29
N ALA A 65 -15.86 21.16 9.24
CA ALA A 65 -16.95 20.47 9.93
C ALA A 65 -18.09 20.09 8.97
N ALA A 66 -18.39 20.92 7.97
CA ALA A 66 -19.38 20.62 6.94
C ALA A 66 -18.91 19.53 5.97
N ALA A 67 -17.65 19.59 5.52
CA ALA A 67 -17.02 18.54 4.71
C ALA A 67 -17.03 17.18 5.44
N LEU A 68 -16.66 17.16 6.72
CA LEU A 68 -16.69 15.95 7.57
C LEU A 68 -18.10 15.37 7.78
N ARG A 69 -19.17 16.14 7.55
CA ARG A 69 -20.55 15.63 7.54
C ARG A 69 -20.93 14.97 6.20
N ARG A 70 -20.25 15.33 5.11
CA ARG A 70 -20.47 14.74 3.77
C ARG A 70 -19.75 13.42 3.60
N VAL A 71 -18.62 13.23 4.29
CA VAL A 71 -17.87 11.97 4.24
C VAL A 71 -18.59 10.89 5.05
N PRO A 72 -18.83 9.69 4.48
CA PRO A 72 -19.40 8.57 5.22
C PRO A 72 -18.53 8.24 6.44
N LYS A 73 -19.05 8.47 7.65
CA LYS A 73 -18.34 8.09 8.88
C LYS A 73 -18.46 6.57 9.08
N ARG A 74 -17.38 5.83 8.80
CA ARG A 74 -17.27 4.39 9.07
C ARG A 74 -17.08 4.15 10.57
N LEU A 75 -17.36 2.92 11.04
CA LEU A 75 -17.17 2.53 12.45
C LEU A 75 -15.74 2.74 12.94
N GLU A 76 -14.77 2.73 12.03
CA GLU A 76 -13.36 2.93 12.33
C GLU A 76 -12.93 4.40 12.28
N GLY A 77 -13.81 5.35 11.92
CA GLY A 77 -13.46 6.76 11.68
C GLY A 77 -13.09 7.08 10.23
N VAL A 78 -12.72 8.32 9.95
CA VAL A 78 -12.28 8.83 8.64
C VAL A 78 -10.86 9.38 8.78
N ASP A 79 -9.93 8.92 7.95
CA ASP A 79 -8.58 9.48 7.93
C ASP A 79 -8.60 10.86 7.28
N CYS A 80 -8.08 11.84 7.99
CA CYS A 80 -8.21 13.25 7.62
C CYS A 80 -6.85 13.91 7.55
N TRP A 81 -6.64 14.66 6.46
CA TRP A 81 -5.52 15.56 6.30
C TRP A 81 -6.02 16.98 6.12
N ALA A 82 -5.29 17.94 6.66
CA ALA A 82 -5.51 19.35 6.38
C ALA A 82 -4.18 20.01 6.08
N ILE A 83 -4.13 20.74 4.96
CA ILE A 83 -3.02 21.63 4.64
C ILE A 83 -3.51 23.07 4.68
N GLY A 84 -2.67 24.01 5.10
CA GLY A 84 -3.07 25.42 5.15
C GLY A 84 -1.91 26.34 5.48
N PRO A 85 -2.14 27.67 5.40
CA PRO A 85 -1.15 28.65 5.86
C PRO A 85 -0.98 28.59 7.38
N ASP A 86 -2.02 28.17 8.09
CA ASP A 86 -2.06 27.82 9.50
C ASP A 86 -3.28 26.90 9.72
N LEU A 87 -3.44 26.30 10.90
CA LEU A 87 -4.55 25.37 11.19
C LEU A 87 -5.26 25.70 12.51
N PRO A 88 -6.57 25.44 12.64
CA PRO A 88 -7.33 25.73 13.86
C PRO A 88 -6.77 24.99 15.08
N ALA A 89 -6.98 25.54 16.27
CA ALA A 89 -6.45 25.00 17.53
C ALA A 89 -6.76 23.51 17.75
N ARG A 90 -7.92 23.02 17.29
CA ARG A 90 -8.31 21.61 17.38
C ARG A 90 -7.33 20.66 16.66
N LEU A 91 -6.61 21.15 15.65
CA LEU A 91 -5.66 20.38 14.85
C LEU A 91 -4.20 20.59 15.29
N ALA A 92 -3.94 21.46 16.28
CA ALA A 92 -2.58 21.78 16.71
C ALA A 92 -1.80 20.55 17.19
N GLY A 93 -2.47 19.62 17.89
CA GLY A 93 -1.89 18.35 18.33
C GLY A 93 -1.71 17.30 17.22
N HIS A 94 -2.20 17.58 16.02
CA HIS A 94 -2.18 16.69 14.86
C HIS A 94 -1.25 17.18 13.75
N VAL A 95 -0.53 18.29 13.96
CA VAL A 95 0.42 18.85 13.00
C VAL A 95 1.60 17.88 12.83
N THR A 96 1.81 17.43 11.60
CA THR A 96 2.87 16.48 11.23
C THR A 96 4.02 17.15 10.49
N ASP A 97 3.77 18.27 9.80
CA ASP A 97 4.79 18.94 8.99
C ASP A 97 4.58 20.46 8.89
N ARG A 98 5.67 21.19 8.70
CA ARG A 98 5.71 22.64 8.46
C ARG A 98 6.79 22.99 7.45
N ASP A 99 6.41 23.75 6.43
CA ASP A 99 7.33 24.24 5.40
C ASP A 99 6.80 25.57 4.82
N THR A 100 7.28 25.97 3.65
CA THR A 100 6.87 27.18 2.95
C THR A 100 6.93 26.95 1.45
N PHE A 101 5.88 27.39 0.76
CA PHE A 101 5.86 27.40 -0.69
C PHE A 101 6.75 28.50 -1.26
N TYR A 102 7.51 28.14 -2.29
CA TYR A 102 8.34 29.06 -3.04
C TYR A 102 7.69 29.40 -4.38
N ILE A 103 7.73 30.67 -4.76
CA ILE A 103 7.27 31.14 -6.07
C ILE A 103 8.38 31.92 -6.77
N LEU A 104 8.28 31.99 -8.09
CA LEU A 104 9.16 32.77 -8.94
C LEU A 104 8.31 33.53 -9.97
N PRO A 105 8.33 34.88 -10.00
CA PRO A 105 7.60 35.63 -11.03
C PRO A 105 7.99 35.20 -12.44
N CYS A 106 7.02 35.06 -13.36
CA CYS A 106 7.31 34.62 -14.74
C CYS A 106 8.20 35.59 -15.52
N GLY A 107 8.19 36.88 -15.14
CA GLY A 107 9.09 37.90 -15.67
C GLY A 107 10.52 37.88 -15.09
N ALA A 108 10.85 36.95 -14.18
CA ALA A 108 12.18 36.89 -13.59
C ALA A 108 13.25 36.57 -14.66
N PRO A 109 14.33 37.37 -14.76
CA PRO A 109 15.38 37.10 -15.74
C PRO A 109 16.18 35.87 -15.34
N VAL A 110 16.75 35.17 -16.33
CA VAL A 110 17.73 34.11 -16.07
C VAL A 110 18.89 34.70 -15.25
N PRO A 111 19.23 34.13 -14.08
CA PRO A 111 20.32 34.63 -13.23
C PRO A 111 21.62 34.76 -14.02
N ALA A 112 22.37 35.86 -13.81
CA ALA A 112 23.57 36.15 -14.59
C ALA A 112 24.56 34.97 -14.66
N ARG A 113 24.75 34.27 -13.54
CA ARG A 113 25.61 33.08 -13.43
C ARG A 113 25.13 31.85 -14.22
N LEU A 114 23.86 31.81 -14.64
CA LEU A 114 23.27 30.69 -15.38
C LEU A 114 23.06 31.00 -16.87
N ARG A 115 23.16 32.26 -17.31
CA ARG A 115 22.94 32.64 -18.72
C ARG A 115 23.83 31.85 -19.67
N ARG A 116 25.16 31.95 -19.48
CA ARG A 116 26.13 31.24 -20.31
C ARG A 116 26.02 29.70 -20.19
N PRO A 117 25.87 29.11 -18.99
CA PRO A 117 25.60 27.68 -18.85
C PRO A 117 24.35 27.19 -19.60
N VAL A 118 23.25 27.94 -19.55
CA VAL A 118 22.01 27.59 -20.24
C VAL A 118 22.15 27.70 -21.75
N GLU A 119 22.84 28.73 -22.27
CA GLU A 119 23.18 28.85 -23.69
C GLU A 119 23.97 27.62 -24.19
N ILE A 120 25.02 27.24 -23.46
CA ILE A 120 25.84 26.06 -23.80
C ILE A 120 25.02 24.77 -23.75
N ALA A 121 24.11 24.64 -22.78
CA ALA A 121 23.20 23.49 -22.72
C ALA A 121 22.24 23.48 -23.92
N ALA A 122 21.73 24.63 -24.34
CA ALA A 122 20.84 24.77 -25.49
C ALA A 122 21.53 24.46 -26.84
N GLU A 123 22.84 24.63 -26.94
CA GLU A 123 23.62 24.21 -28.12
C GLU A 123 23.71 22.67 -28.25
N LYS A 124 23.57 21.95 -27.14
CA LYS A 124 23.77 20.48 -27.07
C LYS A 124 22.48 19.68 -26.91
N LEU A 125 21.43 20.31 -26.42
CA LEU A 125 20.18 19.66 -26.04
C LEU A 125 19.01 20.30 -26.77
N THR A 126 18.11 19.45 -27.25
CA THR A 126 16.80 19.87 -27.76
C THR A 126 15.79 19.78 -26.63
N VAL A 127 15.03 20.85 -26.42
CA VAL A 127 13.89 20.84 -25.49
C VAL A 127 12.66 20.30 -26.22
N ARG A 128 12.00 19.29 -25.64
CA ARG A 128 10.73 18.75 -26.15
C ARG A 128 9.63 18.95 -25.11
N GLU A 129 8.45 19.27 -25.59
CA GLU A 129 7.23 19.35 -24.80
C GLU A 129 6.29 18.24 -25.23
N GLY A 130 5.69 17.54 -24.27
CA GLY A 130 4.79 16.46 -24.62
C GLY A 130 4.07 15.85 -23.43
N ARG A 131 3.30 14.81 -23.73
CA ARG A 131 2.55 14.02 -22.74
C ARG A 131 2.88 12.52 -22.86
N ASP A 132 3.94 12.20 -23.61
CA ASP A 132 4.34 10.82 -23.88
C ASP A 132 5.27 10.30 -22.79
N PHE A 133 4.77 9.43 -21.92
CA PHE A 133 5.58 8.79 -20.89
C PHE A 133 6.26 7.51 -21.41
N THR A 134 7.41 7.69 -22.05
CA THR A 134 8.20 6.61 -22.67
C THR A 134 9.06 5.79 -21.67
N PRO A 135 9.62 4.63 -22.08
CA PRO A 135 10.58 3.87 -21.27
C PRO A 135 11.82 4.66 -20.84
N ALA A 136 12.24 5.70 -21.59
CA ALA A 136 13.36 6.55 -21.20
C ALA A 136 13.04 7.36 -19.92
N HIS A 137 11.80 7.85 -19.78
CA HIS A 137 11.33 8.52 -18.57
C HIS A 137 11.31 7.57 -17.37
N ARG A 138 10.81 6.34 -17.55
CA ARG A 138 10.82 5.31 -16.49
C ARG A 138 12.23 5.04 -15.98
N ARG A 139 13.20 4.91 -16.88
CA ARG A 139 14.62 4.73 -16.51
C ARG A 139 15.17 5.95 -15.78
N LEU A 140 14.89 7.16 -16.26
CA LEU A 140 15.34 8.40 -15.62
C LEU A 140 14.75 8.56 -14.20
N TRP A 141 13.45 8.30 -14.03
CA TRP A 141 12.77 8.32 -12.73
C TRP A 141 13.36 7.27 -11.78
N ALA A 142 13.56 6.04 -12.23
CA ALA A 142 14.18 4.99 -11.42
C ALA A 142 15.62 5.36 -11.02
N GLU A 143 16.42 5.88 -11.96
CA GLU A 143 17.78 6.34 -11.73
C GLU A 143 17.85 7.44 -10.65
N PHE A 144 16.88 8.36 -10.65
CA PHE A 144 16.78 9.41 -9.65
C PHE A 144 16.28 8.89 -8.29
N MET A 145 15.22 8.08 -8.28
CA MET A 145 14.62 7.53 -7.06
C MET A 145 15.57 6.59 -6.30
N ASN A 146 16.44 5.87 -7.00
CA ASN A 146 17.43 4.99 -6.38
C ASN A 146 18.54 5.75 -5.65
N ARG A 147 18.84 7.00 -6.05
CA ARG A 147 19.91 7.80 -5.42
C ARG A 147 19.41 8.85 -4.44
N ALA A 148 18.19 9.35 -4.63
CA ALA A 148 17.63 10.42 -3.82
C ALA A 148 16.83 9.88 -2.64
N VAL A 149 17.11 10.37 -1.44
CA VAL A 149 16.23 10.15 -0.27
C VAL A 149 15.04 11.09 -0.40
N LEU A 150 13.93 10.56 -0.90
CA LEU A 150 12.68 11.29 -1.11
C LEU A 150 11.63 10.85 -0.09
N PRO A 151 10.87 11.79 0.50
CA PRO A 151 9.70 11.47 1.30
C PRO A 151 8.67 10.63 0.53
N PRO A 152 7.84 9.80 1.21
CA PRO A 152 6.90 8.89 0.55
C PRO A 152 5.93 9.57 -0.41
N ASN A 153 5.38 10.73 -0.04
CA ASN A 153 4.49 11.54 -0.88
C ASN A 153 5.19 11.99 -2.17
N VAL A 154 6.47 12.36 -2.12
CA VAL A 154 7.25 12.74 -3.31
C VAL A 154 7.55 11.51 -4.16
N ARG A 155 7.90 10.36 -3.58
CA ARG A 155 8.08 9.10 -4.33
C ARG A 155 6.81 8.67 -5.05
N GLY A 156 5.64 8.86 -4.41
CA GLY A 156 4.34 8.58 -5.02
C GLY A 156 4.10 9.36 -6.32
N LEU A 157 4.55 10.63 -6.40
CA LEU A 157 4.45 11.46 -7.62
C LEU A 157 5.25 10.84 -8.78
N PHE A 158 6.47 10.38 -8.53
CA PHE A 158 7.29 9.71 -9.55
C PHE A 158 6.66 8.39 -10.00
N ALA A 159 6.16 7.57 -9.06
CA ALA A 159 5.57 6.27 -9.35
C ALA A 159 4.28 6.37 -10.20
N ARG A 160 3.44 7.38 -9.93
CA ARG A 160 2.15 7.55 -10.64
C ARG A 160 2.22 8.42 -11.89
N THR A 161 3.38 9.03 -12.21
CA THR A 161 3.52 9.98 -13.35
C THR A 161 2.90 9.44 -14.64
N GLY A 162 3.24 8.20 -15.03
CA GLY A 162 2.72 7.60 -16.27
C GLY A 162 1.22 7.37 -16.27
N ALA A 163 0.61 7.13 -15.10
CA ALA A 163 -0.83 6.89 -14.98
C ALA A 163 -1.66 8.17 -14.96
N VAL A 164 -1.03 9.33 -14.68
CA VAL A 164 -1.73 10.61 -14.54
C VAL A 164 -1.46 11.58 -15.68
N LEU A 165 -0.50 11.33 -16.56
CA LEU A 165 -0.08 12.28 -17.59
C LEU A 165 -1.18 12.65 -18.60
N ASP A 166 -2.18 11.77 -18.76
CA ASP A 166 -3.40 12.01 -19.54
C ASP A 166 -4.36 13.03 -18.89
N THR A 167 -4.08 13.48 -17.67
CA THR A 167 -4.81 14.55 -16.98
C THR A 167 -4.59 15.91 -17.66
N PRO A 168 -5.66 16.65 -18.01
CA PRO A 168 -5.54 17.97 -18.63
C PRO A 168 -4.67 18.92 -17.80
N GLY A 169 -3.81 19.69 -18.49
CA GLY A 169 -2.87 20.63 -17.88
C GLY A 169 -1.51 20.04 -17.51
N LEU A 170 -1.38 18.70 -17.43
CA LEU A 170 -0.08 18.07 -17.21
C LEU A 170 0.73 17.93 -18.50
N ARG A 171 2.02 18.23 -18.41
CA ARG A 171 2.99 18.00 -19.48
C ARG A 171 4.38 17.69 -18.95
N LEU A 172 5.16 17.00 -19.77
CA LEU A 172 6.59 16.81 -19.62
C LEU A 172 7.35 17.86 -20.42
N LEU A 173 8.44 18.31 -19.82
CA LEU A 173 9.45 19.13 -20.46
C LEU A 173 10.77 18.38 -20.43
N ASP A 174 11.22 17.93 -21.59
CA ASP A 174 12.33 17.00 -21.75
C ASP A 174 13.54 17.68 -22.39
N ALA A 175 14.73 17.40 -21.86
CA ALA A 175 16.00 17.74 -22.49
C ALA A 175 16.57 16.48 -23.14
N VAL A 176 16.71 16.50 -24.46
CA VAL A 176 17.15 15.35 -25.27
C VAL A 176 18.46 15.69 -25.97
N ASP A 177 19.44 14.79 -25.92
CA ASP A 177 20.71 14.94 -26.65
C ASP A 177 20.56 14.63 -28.15
N ALA A 178 21.65 14.78 -28.91
CA ALA A 178 21.66 14.56 -30.37
C ALA A 178 21.37 13.10 -30.75
N GLU A 179 21.69 12.16 -29.86
CA GLU A 179 21.47 10.72 -30.00
C GLU A 179 20.05 10.29 -29.60
N GLY A 180 19.22 11.21 -29.08
CA GLY A 180 17.85 10.93 -28.68
C GLY A 180 17.70 10.44 -27.23
N ASN A 181 18.74 10.51 -26.41
CA ASN A 181 18.68 10.14 -25.00
C ASN A 181 18.18 11.28 -24.12
N LEU A 182 17.46 10.93 -23.06
CA LEU A 182 16.88 11.87 -22.12
C LEU A 182 17.92 12.30 -21.07
N ALA A 183 18.40 13.54 -21.17
CA ALA A 183 19.35 14.14 -20.24
C ALA A 183 18.68 14.70 -18.98
N ALA A 184 17.45 15.20 -19.09
CA ALA A 184 16.62 15.61 -17.96
C ALA A 184 15.14 15.67 -18.37
N SER A 185 14.25 15.63 -17.39
CA SER A 185 12.81 15.79 -17.59
C SER A 185 12.16 16.46 -16.37
N LEU A 186 11.20 17.34 -16.61
CA LEU A 186 10.36 17.99 -15.61
C LEU A 186 8.89 17.65 -15.85
N LEU A 187 8.14 17.36 -14.79
CA LEU A 187 6.68 17.28 -14.83
C LEU A 187 6.08 18.60 -14.34
N LEU A 188 5.23 19.19 -15.17
CA LEU A 188 4.60 20.48 -14.94
C LEU A 188 3.08 20.34 -14.93
N ASP A 189 2.42 21.24 -14.19
CA ASP A 189 0.96 21.44 -14.24
C ASP A 189 0.63 22.89 -14.60
N ASP A 190 0.06 23.08 -15.78
CA ASP A 190 -0.37 24.37 -16.32
C ASP A 190 -1.89 24.61 -16.20
N ALA A 191 -2.64 23.70 -15.56
CA ALA A 191 -4.08 23.85 -15.38
C ALA A 191 -4.49 25.12 -14.60
N PRO A 192 -3.82 25.52 -13.49
CA PRO A 192 -4.15 26.75 -12.77
C PRO A 192 -3.95 27.99 -13.65
N ARG A 193 -4.90 28.94 -13.69
CA ARG A 193 -4.80 30.11 -14.58
C ARG A 193 -3.57 30.97 -14.28
N ARG A 194 -3.36 31.30 -13.00
CA ARG A 194 -2.38 32.32 -12.58
C ARG A 194 -0.93 31.81 -12.57
N PHE A 195 -0.71 30.50 -12.51
CA PHE A 195 0.63 29.94 -12.38
C PHE A 195 0.81 28.60 -13.07
N CYS A 196 2.08 28.30 -13.38
CA CYS A 196 2.53 26.95 -13.72
C CYS A 196 3.13 26.30 -12.47
N SER A 197 2.76 25.06 -12.15
CA SER A 197 3.37 24.31 -11.04
C SER A 197 4.52 23.45 -11.52
N TYR A 198 5.69 23.62 -10.91
CA TYR A 198 6.75 22.62 -10.95
C TYR A 198 6.44 21.51 -9.95
N LEU A 199 6.07 20.32 -10.44
CA LEU A 199 5.69 19.19 -9.59
C LEU A 199 6.92 18.37 -9.17
N ILE A 200 7.62 17.80 -10.15
CA ILE A 200 8.82 16.96 -9.94
C ILE A 200 9.76 17.09 -11.14
N GLY A 201 11.03 16.71 -10.95
CA GLY A 201 12.02 16.71 -12.02
C GLY A 201 13.25 15.89 -11.68
N ALA A 202 13.92 15.37 -12.70
CA ALA A 202 15.21 14.71 -12.56
C ALA A 202 16.11 14.92 -13.77
N HIS A 203 17.39 14.65 -13.56
CA HIS A 203 18.43 14.66 -14.60
C HIS A 203 19.14 13.31 -14.62
N SER A 204 19.58 12.87 -15.78
CA SER A 204 20.33 11.62 -15.92
C SER A 204 21.78 11.84 -15.50
N ARG A 205 22.37 10.83 -14.87
CA ARG A 205 23.81 10.67 -14.65
C ARG A 205 24.44 9.75 -15.69
N THR A 206 23.64 8.89 -16.32
CA THR A 206 24.07 8.01 -17.41
C THR A 206 24.24 8.80 -18.70
N HIS A 207 23.25 9.59 -19.08
CA HIS A 207 23.29 10.52 -20.22
C HIS A 207 23.45 11.95 -19.71
N TYR A 208 24.49 12.17 -18.90
CA TYR A 208 24.67 13.43 -18.20
C TYR A 208 25.10 14.54 -19.15
N THR A 209 24.27 15.59 -19.22
CA THR A 209 24.67 16.87 -19.80
C THR A 209 24.61 17.96 -18.73
N PRO A 210 25.71 18.67 -18.45
CA PRO A 210 25.71 19.78 -17.51
C PRO A 210 24.59 20.78 -17.80
N HIS A 211 23.92 21.24 -16.76
CA HIS A 211 22.86 22.26 -16.85
C HIS A 211 21.60 21.86 -17.65
N ALA A 212 21.38 20.57 -17.93
CA ALA A 212 20.15 20.10 -18.57
C ALA A 212 18.88 20.52 -17.81
N ALA A 213 18.85 20.35 -16.48
CA ALA A 213 17.71 20.80 -15.67
C ALA A 213 17.57 22.34 -15.63
N ASP A 214 18.67 23.08 -15.72
CA ASP A 214 18.64 24.54 -15.77
C ASP A 214 18.10 25.05 -17.12
N LEU A 215 18.42 24.37 -18.22
CA LEU A 215 17.84 24.64 -19.54
C LEU A 215 16.32 24.45 -19.51
N LEU A 216 15.83 23.33 -18.96
CA LEU A 216 14.39 23.08 -18.85
C LEU A 216 13.71 24.12 -17.96
N PHE A 217 14.36 24.55 -16.87
CA PHE A 217 13.80 25.58 -16.01
C PHE A 217 13.72 26.96 -16.70
N ALA A 218 14.74 27.32 -17.50
CA ALA A 218 14.73 28.52 -18.32
C ALA A 218 13.58 28.49 -19.34
N HIS A 219 13.36 27.32 -19.95
CA HIS A 219 12.29 27.12 -20.93
C HIS A 219 10.91 27.15 -20.28
N MET A 220 10.75 26.52 -19.11
CA MET A 220 9.52 26.59 -18.31
C MET A 220 9.13 28.05 -18.00
N LEU A 221 10.08 28.91 -17.58
CA LEU A 221 9.80 30.32 -17.31
C LEU A 221 9.33 31.07 -18.57
N ARG A 222 9.96 30.78 -19.71
CA ARG A 222 9.57 31.36 -21.00
C ARG A 222 8.16 30.92 -21.40
N SER A 223 7.89 29.62 -21.34
CA SER A 223 6.59 29.05 -21.70
C SER A 223 5.48 29.55 -20.76
N ALA A 224 5.74 29.66 -19.46
CA ALA A 224 4.79 30.23 -18.50
C ALA A 224 4.48 31.71 -18.82
N ARG A 225 5.48 32.50 -19.22
CA ARG A 225 5.26 33.88 -19.66
C ARG A 225 4.46 33.97 -20.96
N GLU A 226 4.74 33.10 -21.93
CA GLU A 226 3.99 33.01 -23.19
C GLU A 226 2.53 32.60 -22.97
N ALA A 227 2.27 31.80 -21.95
CA ALA A 227 0.93 31.41 -21.50
C ALA A 227 0.27 32.42 -20.54
N ASP A 228 0.81 33.64 -20.42
CA ASP A 228 0.31 34.74 -19.58
C ASP A 228 0.13 34.35 -18.09
N LYS A 229 1.01 33.47 -17.59
CA LYS A 229 1.08 33.15 -16.16
C LYS A 229 1.75 34.29 -15.39
N GLU A 230 1.27 34.57 -14.18
CA GLU A 230 1.84 35.58 -13.29
C GLU A 230 3.16 35.10 -12.65
N TYR A 231 3.21 33.83 -12.25
CA TYR A 231 4.36 33.22 -11.58
C TYR A 231 4.45 31.71 -11.84
N VAL A 232 5.62 31.14 -11.57
CA VAL A 232 5.82 29.69 -11.45
C VAL A 232 5.80 29.33 -9.97
N HIS A 233 4.99 28.35 -9.63
CA HIS A 233 4.93 27.78 -8.30
C HIS A 233 5.96 26.65 -8.18
N LEU A 234 6.98 26.86 -7.35
CA LEU A 234 8.11 25.92 -7.22
C LEU A 234 7.83 24.78 -6.24
N GLY A 235 6.73 24.85 -5.48
CA GLY A 235 6.39 23.88 -4.44
C GLY A 235 7.17 24.10 -3.14
N LEU A 236 7.03 23.14 -2.21
CA LEU A 236 7.60 23.19 -0.85
C LEU A 236 9.13 23.09 -0.82
N GLY A 237 9.79 23.67 0.18
CA GLY A 237 11.24 23.61 0.32
C GLY A 237 11.81 22.18 0.34
N VAL A 238 11.09 21.24 0.98
CA VAL A 238 11.39 19.80 1.16
C VAL A 238 12.70 19.52 1.90
N ASN A 239 13.84 19.97 1.36
CA ASN A 239 15.16 19.87 2.00
C ASN A 239 16.11 20.97 1.49
N ASP A 240 17.28 21.10 2.10
CA ASP A 240 18.26 22.13 1.74
C ASP A 240 18.75 22.04 0.28
N GLY A 241 18.84 20.82 -0.28
CA GLY A 241 19.25 20.61 -1.67
C GLY A 241 18.25 21.21 -2.66
N ILE A 242 16.96 20.87 -2.49
CA ILE A 242 15.85 21.38 -3.32
C ILE A 242 15.68 22.88 -3.10
N ARG A 243 15.75 23.34 -1.84
CA ARG A 243 15.69 24.77 -1.50
C ARG A 243 16.79 25.58 -2.19
N ARG A 244 18.04 25.09 -2.19
CA ARG A 244 19.16 25.75 -2.88
C ARG A 244 18.92 25.86 -4.39
N PHE A 245 18.31 24.85 -5.02
CA PHE A 245 17.97 24.92 -6.43
C PHE A 245 16.95 26.03 -6.73
N LYS A 246 15.91 26.15 -5.90
CA LYS A 246 14.86 27.17 -6.04
C LYS A 246 15.39 28.59 -5.82
N THR A 247 16.14 28.80 -4.73
CA THR A 247 16.74 30.11 -4.44
C THR A 247 17.81 30.48 -5.45
N LYS A 248 18.50 29.49 -6.05
CA LYS A 248 19.45 29.73 -7.13
C LYS A 248 18.82 30.46 -8.33
N TRP A 249 17.56 30.17 -8.63
CA TRP A 249 16.76 30.78 -9.68
C TRP A 249 16.02 32.05 -9.23
N GLY A 250 16.21 32.48 -7.98
CA GLY A 250 15.51 33.64 -7.41
C GLY A 250 14.14 33.33 -6.81
N GLY A 251 13.82 32.04 -6.63
CA GLY A 251 12.60 31.62 -5.95
C GLY A 251 12.55 32.17 -4.51
N ARG A 252 11.44 32.79 -4.16
CA ARG A 252 11.23 33.41 -2.84
C ARG A 252 10.13 32.68 -2.06
N PRO A 253 10.24 32.56 -0.72
CA PRO A 253 9.15 32.08 0.10
C PRO A 253 7.94 33.00 -0.05
N ALA A 254 6.75 32.43 -0.16
CA ALA A 254 5.52 33.20 -0.41
C ALA A 254 4.34 32.82 0.48
N LEU A 255 4.12 31.53 0.72
CA LEU A 255 2.98 31.05 1.50
C LEU A 255 3.48 30.03 2.54
N PRO A 256 3.18 30.25 3.84
CA PRO A 256 3.44 29.25 4.87
C PRO A 256 2.69 27.97 4.55
N TYR A 257 3.22 26.83 4.99
CA TYR A 257 2.59 25.53 4.86
C TYR A 257 2.61 24.80 6.19
N VAL A 258 1.43 24.35 6.63
CA VAL A 258 1.24 23.47 7.78
C VAL A 258 0.40 22.29 7.33
N MET A 259 0.82 21.07 7.68
CA MET A 259 0.07 19.85 7.45
C MET A 259 -0.31 19.21 8.78
N ALA A 260 -1.58 18.83 8.92
CA ALA A 260 -2.05 17.97 10.00
C ALA A 260 -2.63 16.67 9.45
N SER A 261 -2.50 15.60 10.24
CA SER A 261 -3.05 14.27 9.98
C SER A 261 -3.75 13.77 11.24
N TRP A 262 -5.02 13.41 11.14
CA TRP A 262 -5.80 12.86 12.26
C TRP A 262 -6.84 11.86 11.78
N ARG A 263 -7.44 11.13 12.72
CA ARG A 263 -8.55 10.23 12.44
C ARG A 263 -9.82 10.76 13.09
N GLU A 264 -10.80 11.16 12.29
CA GLU A 264 -12.07 11.70 12.77
C GLU A 264 -13.01 10.54 13.13
N THR A 265 -13.34 10.39 14.42
CA THR A 265 -14.27 9.37 14.90
C THR A 265 -15.69 9.94 15.03
N PRO A 266 -16.75 9.12 14.90
CA PRO A 266 -18.11 9.56 15.20
C PRO A 266 -18.18 9.93 16.69
N ARG A 267 -18.44 11.20 17.02
CA ARG A 267 -18.68 11.62 18.40
C ARG A 267 -19.97 10.96 18.89
N GLU A 268 -19.85 10.13 19.92
CA GLU A 268 -20.98 9.62 20.70
C GLU A 268 -21.72 10.79 21.35
N THR A 269 -22.81 11.23 20.75
CA THR A 269 -23.88 11.96 21.44
C THR A 269 -25.13 11.13 21.27
N GLY A 270 -25.48 10.39 22.32
CA GLY A 270 -26.58 9.45 22.32
C GLY A 270 -27.92 10.17 22.12
N SER A 271 -28.50 10.05 20.92
CA SER A 271 -29.95 10.23 20.69
C SER A 271 -30.44 9.91 19.27
N GLU A 272 -29.60 9.64 18.26
CA GLU A 272 -30.07 9.61 16.85
C GLU A 272 -30.04 8.23 16.17
N THR A 273 -30.51 7.18 16.84
CA THR A 273 -30.70 5.85 16.23
C THR A 273 -31.90 5.75 15.27
N ILE A 274 -32.66 6.83 15.06
CA ILE A 274 -33.93 6.79 14.31
C ILE A 274 -33.89 7.57 12.97
N SER A 275 -33.01 8.56 12.76
CA SER A 275 -33.00 9.34 11.50
C SER A 275 -32.16 8.72 10.36
N SER A 276 -31.13 7.94 10.70
CA SER A 276 -30.25 7.24 9.75
C SER A 276 -30.93 6.05 9.06
N LEU A 277 -32.00 5.50 9.65
CA LEU A 277 -32.83 4.47 9.05
C LEU A 277 -33.69 5.01 7.90
N VAL A 278 -34.18 6.26 8.01
CA VAL A 278 -35.07 6.93 7.03
C VAL A 278 -34.30 7.39 5.79
N ARG A 279 -33.05 7.87 5.91
CA ARG A 279 -32.30 8.36 4.74
C ARG A 279 -31.83 7.25 3.80
N ILE A 280 -31.43 6.11 4.34
CA ILE A 280 -31.07 4.94 3.52
C ILE A 280 -32.32 4.30 2.88
N LEU A 281 -33.53 4.60 3.39
CA LEU A 281 -34.79 4.13 2.81
C LEU A 281 -35.24 4.94 1.58
N LEU A 282 -34.67 6.12 1.34
CA LEU A 282 -35.09 7.04 0.29
C LEU A 282 -34.14 7.13 -0.92
N GLU A 283 -32.92 6.56 -0.84
CA GLU A 283 -31.88 6.78 -1.87
C GLU A 283 -31.29 5.48 -2.47
N SER A 284 -31.87 4.30 -2.23
CA SER A 284 -31.36 3.04 -2.82
C SER A 284 -32.07 2.65 -4.13
N PRO A 285 -31.32 2.33 -5.20
CA PRO A 285 -31.80 1.47 -6.27
C PRO A 285 -32.18 0.10 -5.71
N SER A 286 -33.20 -0.50 -6.31
CA SER A 286 -34.17 -1.40 -5.69
C SER A 286 -33.73 -2.84 -5.36
N ASP A 287 -32.45 -3.20 -5.20
CA ASP A 287 -32.10 -4.64 -5.14
C ASP A 287 -31.02 -5.12 -4.15
N LEU A 288 -30.42 -4.30 -3.28
CA LEU A 288 -29.46 -4.80 -2.27
C LEU A 288 -29.69 -4.21 -0.87
N SER A 289 -29.73 -5.09 0.15
CA SER A 289 -30.07 -4.72 1.52
C SER A 289 -28.85 -4.32 2.35
N LYS A 290 -29.03 -3.37 3.29
CA LYS A 290 -28.02 -2.82 4.26
C LYS A 290 -27.12 -3.86 4.94
N ARG A 291 -27.58 -5.09 5.10
CA ARG A 291 -26.84 -6.21 5.72
C ARG A 291 -25.68 -6.66 4.83
N GLN A 292 -25.90 -6.69 3.51
CA GLN A 292 -24.93 -7.20 2.52
C GLN A 292 -23.71 -6.28 2.31
N ILE A 293 -23.84 -4.97 2.61
CA ILE A 293 -22.76 -3.98 2.53
C ILE A 293 -21.89 -3.99 3.81
N PHE A 294 -22.48 -4.27 4.97
CA PHE A 294 -21.71 -4.45 6.22
C PHE A 294 -21.05 -5.83 6.29
N ASP A 295 -21.67 -6.84 5.69
CA ASP A 295 -21.09 -8.18 5.57
C ASP A 295 -19.91 -8.26 4.58
N SER A 296 -19.61 -7.18 3.81
CA SER A 296 -18.56 -7.17 2.77
C SER A 296 -17.21 -6.57 3.20
N LEU A 297 -17.10 -5.91 4.36
CA LEU A 297 -15.80 -5.47 4.89
C LEU A 297 -15.14 -6.61 5.70
N PRO A 298 -13.82 -6.83 5.57
CA PRO A 298 -13.14 -7.88 6.32
C PRO A 298 -13.17 -7.57 7.81
N GLN A 299 -13.69 -8.48 8.62
CA GLN A 299 -13.78 -8.27 10.06
C GLN A 299 -12.38 -8.20 10.70
N GLN A 300 -12.06 -7.11 11.40
CA GLN A 300 -10.79 -6.93 12.13
C GLN A 300 -10.73 -7.83 13.37
N ARG A 301 -9.55 -8.38 13.68
CA ARG A 301 -9.30 -9.18 14.88
C ARG A 301 -7.96 -8.80 15.54
N PRO A 302 -7.84 -8.95 16.89
CA PRO A 302 -6.55 -8.80 17.56
C PRO A 302 -5.56 -9.87 17.09
N PHE A 303 -4.29 -9.51 16.91
CA PHE A 303 -3.23 -10.42 16.49
C PHE A 303 -2.55 -11.09 17.69
N ALA A 304 -2.92 -12.35 17.99
CA ALA A 304 -2.40 -13.12 19.13
C ALA A 304 -1.22 -14.04 18.78
N MET A 305 -0.89 -14.16 17.49
CA MET A 305 0.24 -14.92 16.96
C MET A 305 1.52 -14.06 16.96
N LEU A 306 1.82 -13.41 18.08
CA LEU A 306 2.92 -12.46 18.23
C LEU A 306 3.72 -12.76 19.50
N TRP A 307 5.05 -12.67 19.40
CA TRP A 307 5.99 -12.82 20.49
C TRP A 307 6.90 -11.60 20.58
N GLU A 308 7.07 -11.12 21.79
CA GLU A 308 8.07 -10.13 22.17
C GLU A 308 9.40 -10.84 22.46
N LEU A 309 10.48 -10.27 21.94
CA LEU A 309 11.84 -10.78 22.03
C LEU A 309 12.69 -9.71 22.71
N THR A 310 13.23 -10.00 23.89
CA THR A 310 14.10 -9.06 24.60
C THR A 310 15.50 -9.64 24.82
N LYS A 311 16.53 -8.87 24.48
CA LYS A 311 17.94 -9.21 24.70
C LYS A 311 18.74 -7.94 24.95
N ASN A 312 19.60 -7.93 25.98
CA ASN A 312 20.45 -6.79 26.33
C ASN A 312 19.70 -5.44 26.45
N GLY A 313 18.49 -5.45 27.00
CA GLY A 313 17.65 -4.26 27.17
C GLY A 313 16.99 -3.75 25.87
N ARG A 314 17.16 -4.44 24.75
CA ARG A 314 16.52 -4.14 23.46
C ARG A 314 15.33 -5.07 23.24
N THR A 315 14.32 -4.55 22.54
CA THR A 315 13.05 -5.26 22.30
C THR A 315 12.76 -5.30 20.81
N SER A 316 12.44 -6.48 20.31
CA SER A 316 11.98 -6.78 18.95
C SER A 316 10.79 -7.74 19.01
N TRP A 317 10.18 -8.05 17.87
CA TRP A 317 9.00 -8.92 17.82
C TRP A 317 9.13 -9.95 16.69
N ILE A 318 8.46 -11.09 16.87
CA ILE A 318 8.27 -12.10 15.83
C ILE A 318 6.83 -12.57 15.82
N GLY A 319 6.23 -12.68 14.63
CA GLY A 319 4.84 -13.03 14.43
C GLY A 319 4.63 -14.17 13.43
N GLY A 320 3.64 -15.01 13.72
CA GLY A 320 3.22 -16.13 12.88
C GLY A 320 2.10 -15.73 11.90
N THR A 321 2.37 -15.67 10.61
CA THR A 321 1.39 -15.28 9.56
C THR A 321 0.71 -16.49 8.91
N ALA A 322 -0.39 -16.22 8.21
CA ALA A 322 -1.11 -17.18 7.40
C ALA A 322 -1.42 -16.56 6.02
N HIS A 323 -1.11 -17.30 4.94
CA HIS A 323 -1.32 -16.86 3.56
C HIS A 323 -2.78 -16.63 3.19
N PHE A 324 -3.71 -17.33 3.85
CA PHE A 324 -5.15 -17.19 3.64
C PHE A 324 -5.87 -17.14 4.98
N PHE A 325 -6.75 -16.15 5.15
CA PHE A 325 -7.54 -15.96 6.35
C PHE A 325 -8.87 -15.26 6.06
N CYS A 326 -9.78 -15.27 7.03
CA CYS A 326 -11.11 -14.64 6.92
C CYS A 326 -11.21 -13.30 7.68
N TYR A 327 -10.13 -12.88 8.34
CA TYR A 327 -10.08 -11.68 9.16
C TYR A 327 -8.86 -10.85 8.81
N SER A 328 -8.98 -9.53 8.96
CA SER A 328 -7.85 -8.61 8.87
C SER A 328 -7.25 -8.37 10.26
N PHE A 329 -5.95 -8.09 10.28
CA PHE A 329 -5.17 -7.77 11.49
C PHE A 329 -4.46 -6.42 11.37
N GLU A 330 -4.84 -5.62 10.36
CA GLU A 330 -4.19 -4.37 10.00
C GLU A 330 -4.04 -3.43 11.19
N ALA A 331 -5.09 -3.27 12.00
CA ALA A 331 -5.05 -2.42 13.19
C ALA A 331 -3.98 -2.87 14.20
N ALA A 332 -3.78 -4.18 14.36
CA ALA A 332 -2.75 -4.72 15.25
C ALA A 332 -1.34 -4.52 14.66
N PHE A 333 -1.18 -4.67 13.35
CA PHE A 333 0.10 -4.40 12.67
C PHE A 333 0.46 -2.92 12.73
N ARG A 334 -0.49 -2.02 12.51
CA ARG A 334 -0.24 -0.58 12.65
C ARG A 334 0.29 -0.23 14.04
N ASN A 335 -0.34 -0.74 15.09
CA ASN A 335 0.10 -0.49 16.47
C ASN A 335 1.49 -1.08 16.78
N LEU A 336 1.80 -2.27 16.23
CA LEU A 336 3.12 -2.88 16.37
C LEU A 336 4.18 -2.05 15.62
N PHE A 337 3.86 -1.60 14.41
CA PHE A 337 4.81 -0.95 13.53
C PHE A 337 5.17 0.47 13.97
N GLU A 338 4.35 1.13 14.78
CA GLU A 338 4.75 2.36 15.47
C GLU A 338 6.03 2.20 16.32
N ARG A 339 6.34 0.97 16.76
CA ARG A 339 7.42 0.66 17.71
C ARG A 339 8.67 0.08 17.05
N VAL A 340 8.61 -0.22 15.76
CA VAL A 340 9.68 -0.86 14.99
C VAL A 340 10.08 0.00 13.79
N ASP A 341 11.31 -0.16 13.34
CA ASP A 341 11.86 0.56 12.18
C ASP A 341 12.04 -0.39 10.98
N THR A 342 12.35 -1.66 11.26
CA THR A 342 12.58 -2.71 10.26
C THR A 342 11.57 -3.84 10.41
N VAL A 343 11.01 -4.28 9.30
CA VAL A 343 10.08 -5.42 9.22
C VAL A 343 10.63 -6.47 8.26
N LEU A 344 10.77 -7.70 8.73
CA LEU A 344 11.30 -8.81 7.95
C LEU A 344 10.19 -9.79 7.61
N PHE A 345 10.25 -10.38 6.41
CA PHE A 345 9.34 -11.42 5.93
C PHE A 345 10.12 -12.63 5.45
N GLU A 346 9.46 -13.78 5.27
CA GLU A 346 10.13 -14.97 4.71
C GLU A 346 10.85 -14.67 3.40
N GLY A 347 10.21 -13.94 2.49
CA GLY A 347 10.82 -13.43 1.26
C GLY A 347 9.99 -12.29 0.69
N PRO A 348 10.24 -11.86 -0.55
CA PRO A 348 9.52 -10.76 -1.15
C PRO A 348 8.03 -11.12 -1.39
N LEU A 349 7.14 -10.17 -1.09
CA LEU A 349 5.70 -10.29 -1.30
C LEU A 349 5.14 -9.18 -2.22
N ASP A 350 6.02 -8.51 -2.98
CA ASP A 350 5.61 -7.58 -4.02
C ASP A 350 4.99 -8.31 -5.23
N ALA A 351 4.25 -7.55 -6.05
CA ALA A 351 3.49 -8.10 -7.17
C ALA A 351 4.38 -8.83 -8.19
N ASP A 352 5.56 -8.29 -8.52
CA ASP A 352 6.47 -8.89 -9.51
C ASP A 352 6.97 -10.26 -9.01
N SER A 353 7.34 -10.34 -7.74
CA SER A 353 7.77 -11.60 -7.12
C SER A 353 6.65 -12.64 -7.09
N LEU A 354 5.42 -12.25 -6.72
CA LEU A 354 4.26 -13.17 -6.69
C LEU A 354 3.86 -13.65 -8.10
N ASP A 355 3.89 -12.75 -9.08
CA ASP A 355 3.60 -13.08 -10.48
C ASP A 355 4.63 -14.06 -11.05
N GLU A 356 5.89 -13.89 -10.68
CA GLU A 356 6.97 -14.78 -11.12
C GLU A 356 6.85 -16.18 -10.48
N VAL A 357 6.55 -16.26 -9.17
CA VAL A 357 6.21 -17.56 -8.53
C VAL A 357 5.04 -18.22 -9.24
N ALA A 358 3.98 -17.46 -9.54
CA ALA A 358 2.80 -17.98 -10.23
C ALA A 358 3.14 -18.46 -11.65
N ARG A 359 3.98 -17.73 -12.40
CA ARG A 359 4.43 -18.11 -13.74
C ARG A 359 5.21 -19.42 -13.72
N ILE A 360 6.12 -19.59 -12.76
CA ILE A 360 6.89 -20.83 -12.56
C ILE A 360 5.95 -21.99 -12.24
N GLY A 361 5.02 -21.79 -11.29
CA GLY A 361 4.06 -22.81 -10.86
C GLY A 361 3.09 -23.26 -11.95
N LYS A 362 2.64 -22.34 -12.81
CA LYS A 362 1.80 -22.63 -13.98
C LYS A 362 2.51 -23.43 -15.07
N THR A 363 3.84 -23.47 -15.06
CA THR A 363 4.64 -24.10 -16.10
C THR A 363 5.17 -25.45 -15.61
N PRO A 364 4.66 -26.60 -16.09
CA PRO A 364 5.20 -27.90 -15.74
C PRO A 364 6.69 -28.00 -16.07
N ASP A 365 7.47 -28.64 -15.22
CA ASP A 365 8.91 -28.86 -15.42
C ASP A 365 9.26 -30.31 -15.78
N GLY A 366 8.27 -31.19 -15.85
CA GLY A 366 8.43 -32.61 -16.16
C GLY A 366 9.07 -33.45 -15.03
N ARG A 367 9.36 -32.88 -13.86
CA ARG A 367 9.95 -33.64 -12.73
C ARG A 367 8.96 -34.60 -12.07
N HIS A 368 7.67 -34.29 -12.17
CA HIS A 368 6.59 -35.10 -11.63
C HIS A 368 5.51 -35.34 -12.69
N PRO A 369 4.83 -36.50 -12.64
CA PRO A 369 3.65 -36.72 -13.47
C PRO A 369 2.54 -35.71 -13.11
N PRO A 370 1.68 -35.32 -14.08
CA PRO A 370 0.50 -34.52 -13.81
C PRO A 370 -0.33 -35.09 -12.65
N LEU A 371 -0.84 -34.22 -11.77
CA LEU A 371 -1.64 -34.65 -10.62
C LEU A 371 -2.93 -35.37 -11.03
N ILE A 372 -3.47 -35.02 -12.20
CA ILE A 372 -4.67 -35.66 -12.76
C ILE A 372 -4.47 -37.15 -12.99
N ASP A 373 -3.25 -37.59 -13.30
CA ASP A 373 -2.92 -39.01 -13.54
C ASP A 373 -2.72 -39.80 -12.21
N LEU A 374 -2.64 -39.09 -11.08
CA LEU A 374 -2.41 -39.66 -9.75
C LEU A 374 -3.69 -39.75 -8.90
N LEU A 375 -4.80 -39.23 -9.41
CA LEU A 375 -6.09 -39.22 -8.73
C LEU A 375 -7.09 -40.03 -9.55
N GLU A 376 -7.91 -40.82 -8.88
CA GLU A 376 -8.98 -41.56 -9.55
C GLU A 376 -10.12 -40.62 -9.96
N GLU A 377 -10.84 -40.95 -11.03
CA GLU A 377 -11.96 -40.13 -11.52
C GLU A 377 -13.02 -39.82 -10.43
N PRO A 378 -13.39 -40.73 -9.51
CA PRO A 378 -14.26 -40.40 -8.38
C PRO A 378 -13.66 -39.38 -7.40
N GLU A 379 -12.34 -39.40 -7.20
CA GLU A 379 -11.61 -38.46 -6.34
C GLU A 379 -11.59 -37.06 -6.97
N ILE A 380 -11.32 -36.98 -8.28
CA ILE A 380 -11.34 -35.72 -9.04
C ILE A 380 -12.74 -35.09 -9.00
N ARG A 381 -13.80 -35.87 -9.25
CA ARG A 381 -15.19 -35.37 -9.19
C ARG A 381 -15.58 -34.88 -7.80
N LEU A 382 -15.08 -35.54 -6.76
CA LEU A 382 -15.31 -35.11 -5.38
C LEU A 382 -14.60 -33.78 -5.11
N LEU A 383 -13.35 -33.63 -5.56
CA LEU A 383 -12.58 -32.40 -5.44
C LEU A 383 -13.23 -31.25 -6.21
N GLU A 384 -13.67 -31.47 -7.45
CA GLU A 384 -14.47 -30.52 -8.25
C GLU A 384 -15.67 -30.01 -7.45
N ARG A 385 -16.45 -30.94 -6.87
CA ARG A 385 -17.63 -30.59 -6.06
C ARG A 385 -17.26 -29.78 -4.81
N VAL A 386 -16.15 -30.11 -4.15
CA VAL A 386 -15.69 -29.41 -2.93
C VAL A 386 -15.18 -28.02 -3.26
N VAL A 387 -14.40 -27.85 -4.32
CA VAL A 387 -13.77 -26.57 -4.72
C VAL A 387 -14.81 -25.66 -5.38
N GLN A 388 -15.52 -26.14 -6.40
CA GLN A 388 -16.47 -25.33 -7.17
C GLN A 388 -17.78 -25.08 -6.41
N GLY A 389 -18.14 -25.96 -5.48
CA GLY A 389 -19.39 -25.86 -4.73
C GLY A 389 -20.60 -26.36 -5.52
N PRO A 390 -21.83 -25.98 -5.12
CA PRO A 390 -23.05 -26.36 -5.83
C PRO A 390 -23.05 -25.87 -7.28
N THR A 391 -23.24 -26.77 -8.24
CA THR A 391 -23.30 -26.46 -9.68
C THR A 391 -24.65 -26.85 -10.29
N GLY A 392 -24.97 -26.31 -11.47
CA GLY A 392 -26.18 -26.64 -12.22
C GLY A 392 -27.35 -25.64 -12.06
N LYS A 393 -28.46 -25.91 -12.76
CA LYS A 393 -29.61 -24.99 -12.88
C LYS A 393 -30.24 -24.66 -11.53
N LEU A 394 -30.36 -25.65 -10.63
CA LEU A 394 -30.91 -25.47 -9.29
C LEU A 394 -30.00 -24.60 -8.41
N ALA A 395 -28.68 -24.79 -8.46
CA ALA A 395 -27.74 -23.97 -7.69
C ALA A 395 -27.74 -22.49 -8.14
N ARG A 396 -27.88 -22.23 -9.46
CA ARG A 396 -28.04 -20.87 -10.00
C ARG A 396 -29.35 -20.24 -9.57
N PHE A 397 -30.43 -21.02 -9.56
CA PHE A 397 -31.75 -20.57 -9.12
C PHE A 397 -31.75 -20.11 -7.65
N PHE A 398 -30.98 -20.77 -6.78
CA PHE A 398 -30.84 -20.39 -5.36
C PHE A 398 -29.69 -19.41 -5.07
N ASN A 399 -29.07 -18.81 -6.10
CA ASN A 399 -27.88 -17.95 -5.97
C ASN A 399 -26.74 -18.58 -5.15
N ALA A 400 -26.61 -19.90 -5.22
CA ALA A 400 -25.63 -20.70 -4.48
C ALA A 400 -24.49 -21.21 -5.37
N ALA A 401 -24.53 -20.88 -6.66
CA ALA A 401 -23.48 -21.21 -7.62
C ALA A 401 -22.30 -20.25 -7.49
N ASN A 402 -21.08 -20.78 -7.54
CA ASN A 402 -19.87 -19.96 -7.57
C ASN A 402 -19.79 -19.16 -8.90
N PRO A 403 -19.67 -17.82 -8.87
CA PRO A 403 -19.61 -17.00 -10.08
C PRO A 403 -18.33 -17.22 -10.91
N ASN A 404 -17.23 -17.66 -10.28
CA ASN A 404 -15.96 -17.96 -10.96
C ASN A 404 -15.40 -19.29 -10.45
N PRO A 405 -15.91 -20.45 -10.91
CA PRO A 405 -15.44 -21.75 -10.46
C PRO A 405 -14.03 -22.02 -10.99
N ALA A 406 -13.13 -22.47 -10.11
CA ALA A 406 -11.79 -22.90 -10.52
C ALA A 406 -11.85 -24.09 -11.50
N ASP A 407 -10.99 -24.04 -12.52
CA ASP A 407 -10.77 -25.16 -13.44
C ASP A 407 -9.90 -26.23 -12.77
N VAL A 408 -10.56 -27.11 -12.01
CA VAL A 408 -9.89 -28.16 -11.24
C VAL A 408 -9.09 -29.09 -12.15
N ARG A 409 -9.67 -29.50 -13.29
CA ARG A 409 -9.00 -30.43 -14.21
C ARG A 409 -7.82 -29.77 -14.90
N GLY A 410 -7.97 -28.53 -15.38
CA GLY A 410 -6.87 -27.76 -15.95
C GLY A 410 -5.71 -27.62 -14.97
N LEU A 411 -6.00 -27.18 -13.73
CA LEU A 411 -4.97 -27.04 -12.69
C LEU A 411 -4.25 -28.36 -12.37
N LEU A 412 -4.98 -29.48 -12.26
CA LEU A 412 -4.38 -30.80 -12.02
C LEU A 412 -3.56 -31.32 -13.21
N ALA A 413 -3.92 -30.94 -14.44
CA ALA A 413 -3.30 -31.44 -15.66
C ALA A 413 -2.08 -30.63 -16.11
N THR A 414 -2.10 -29.31 -15.93
CA THR A 414 -1.17 -28.41 -16.63
C THR A 414 -0.32 -27.55 -15.70
N THR A 415 -0.23 -27.86 -14.41
CA THR A 415 0.57 -27.06 -13.45
C THR A 415 1.43 -27.94 -12.55
N ARG A 416 2.43 -27.32 -11.89
CA ARG A 416 3.24 -28.02 -10.88
C ARG A 416 2.38 -28.38 -9.67
N HIS A 417 2.72 -29.45 -8.98
CA HIS A 417 1.89 -30.02 -7.92
C HIS A 417 1.63 -29.06 -6.76
N TRP A 418 2.64 -28.31 -6.33
CA TRP A 418 2.50 -27.29 -5.29
C TRP A 418 1.61 -26.13 -5.76
N TYR A 419 1.66 -25.75 -7.04
CA TYR A 419 0.84 -24.67 -7.59
C TYR A 419 -0.62 -25.06 -7.67
N ALA A 420 -0.93 -26.27 -8.16
CA ALA A 420 -2.27 -26.83 -8.14
C ALA A 420 -2.82 -26.91 -6.70
N PHE A 421 -1.98 -27.35 -5.75
CA PHE A 421 -2.32 -27.40 -4.33
C PHE A 421 -2.75 -26.04 -3.79
N PHE A 422 -1.90 -25.01 -3.89
CA PHE A 422 -2.23 -23.69 -3.39
C PHE A 422 -3.44 -23.11 -4.12
N SER A 423 -3.49 -23.19 -5.45
CA SER A 423 -4.60 -22.63 -6.24
C SER A 423 -5.96 -23.24 -5.90
N LEU A 424 -6.05 -24.57 -5.79
CA LEU A 424 -7.31 -25.26 -5.48
C LEU A 424 -7.73 -25.06 -4.03
N TRP A 425 -6.76 -24.99 -3.11
CA TRP A 425 -7.02 -24.65 -1.71
C TRP A 425 -7.51 -23.21 -1.56
N THR A 426 -6.87 -22.25 -2.24
CA THR A 426 -7.30 -20.85 -2.27
C THR A 426 -8.70 -20.71 -2.83
N ALA A 427 -8.99 -21.33 -3.98
CA ALA A 427 -10.34 -21.30 -4.58
C ALA A 427 -11.41 -21.87 -3.63
N TYR A 428 -11.07 -22.94 -2.89
CA TYR A 428 -11.96 -23.46 -1.86
C TYR A 428 -12.19 -22.47 -0.72
N LEU A 429 -11.13 -21.85 -0.20
CA LEU A 429 -11.17 -20.90 0.92
C LEU A 429 -11.90 -19.60 0.56
N GLU A 430 -11.65 -19.02 -0.61
CA GLU A 430 -12.33 -17.83 -1.12
C GLU A 430 -13.85 -18.05 -1.17
N ARG A 431 -14.28 -19.23 -1.63
CA ARG A 431 -15.69 -19.63 -1.62
C ARG A 431 -16.29 -19.71 -0.20
N GLN A 432 -15.46 -19.95 0.81
CA GLN A 432 -15.87 -19.90 2.22
C GLN A 432 -15.76 -18.49 2.84
N GLY A 433 -15.48 -17.46 2.04
CA GLY A 433 -15.34 -16.07 2.48
C GLY A 433 -13.96 -15.70 3.04
N TRP A 434 -12.93 -16.51 2.77
CA TRP A 434 -11.56 -16.20 3.17
C TRP A 434 -10.89 -15.36 2.07
N ASN A 435 -11.01 -14.05 2.21
CA ASN A 435 -10.52 -13.09 1.23
C ASN A 435 -9.34 -12.25 1.76
N GLN A 436 -8.76 -12.64 2.89
CA GLN A 436 -7.63 -11.94 3.53
C GLN A 436 -6.36 -12.78 3.49
N SER A 437 -5.22 -12.12 3.63
CA SER A 437 -3.89 -12.73 3.80
C SER A 437 -3.18 -11.96 4.92
N VAL A 438 -2.68 -12.67 5.93
CA VAL A 438 -2.12 -12.02 7.13
C VAL A 438 -0.72 -11.46 6.84
N ASP A 439 0.07 -12.20 6.08
CA ASP A 439 1.39 -11.80 5.58
C ASP A 439 1.31 -10.64 4.58
N LEU A 440 0.39 -10.66 3.60
CA LEU A 440 0.18 -9.50 2.72
C LEU A 440 -0.37 -8.28 3.48
N CYS A 441 -1.26 -8.51 4.44
CA CYS A 441 -1.75 -7.44 5.33
C CYS A 441 -0.58 -6.80 6.10
N ALA A 442 0.29 -7.59 6.72
CA ALA A 442 1.48 -7.08 7.40
C ALA A 442 2.45 -6.39 6.42
N TRP A 443 2.67 -6.95 5.22
CA TRP A 443 3.56 -6.39 4.19
C TRP A 443 3.09 -5.02 3.72
N HIS A 444 1.83 -4.90 3.28
CA HIS A 444 1.26 -3.63 2.84
C HIS A 444 1.26 -2.60 3.98
N THR A 445 0.86 -3.01 5.19
CA THR A 445 0.87 -2.11 6.36
C THR A 445 2.28 -1.59 6.65
N ALA A 446 3.32 -2.44 6.55
CA ALA A 446 4.70 -2.04 6.78
C ALA A 446 5.18 -1.02 5.72
N LEU A 447 4.85 -1.25 4.45
CA LEU A 447 5.17 -0.33 3.35
C LEU A 447 4.45 1.02 3.49
N GLU A 448 3.15 0.99 3.77
CA GLU A 448 2.34 2.20 3.98
C GLU A 448 2.85 3.05 5.15
N MET A 449 3.34 2.40 6.21
CA MET A 449 3.93 3.07 7.37
C MET A 449 5.41 3.43 7.18
N GLY A 450 5.95 3.29 5.97
CA GLY A 450 7.31 3.69 5.63
C GLY A 450 8.40 2.90 6.35
N LYS A 451 8.14 1.64 6.69
CA LYS A 451 9.11 0.76 7.35
C LYS A 451 10.13 0.22 6.36
N SER A 452 11.34 -0.08 6.86
CA SER A 452 12.32 -0.83 6.08
C SER A 452 11.86 -2.28 5.97
N VAL A 453 11.46 -2.72 4.77
CA VAL A 453 10.96 -4.07 4.54
C VAL A 453 12.04 -4.95 3.91
N ILE A 454 12.30 -6.12 4.50
CA ILE A 454 13.37 -7.03 4.09
C ILE A 454 12.81 -8.44 3.91
N GLY A 455 13.06 -9.06 2.76
CA GLY A 455 12.84 -10.49 2.54
C GLY A 455 14.03 -11.29 3.05
N MET A 456 13.78 -12.31 3.87
CA MET A 456 14.82 -13.20 4.40
C MET A 456 15.23 -14.29 3.43
N GLU A 457 14.51 -14.53 2.34
CA GLU A 457 14.80 -15.48 1.27
C GLU A 457 14.75 -14.77 -0.08
N SER A 458 15.56 -15.26 -1.01
CA SER A 458 15.41 -14.90 -2.42
C SER A 458 14.24 -15.65 -3.05
N LEU A 459 13.78 -15.16 -4.20
CA LEU A 459 12.75 -15.83 -4.98
C LEU A 459 13.15 -17.27 -5.34
N GLU A 460 14.42 -17.51 -5.68
CA GLU A 460 14.92 -18.84 -6.01
C GLU A 460 14.86 -19.79 -4.81
N GLU A 461 15.19 -19.30 -3.61
CA GLU A 461 15.10 -20.06 -2.36
C GLU A 461 13.64 -20.40 -2.01
N GLN A 462 12.71 -19.46 -2.24
CA GLN A 462 11.28 -19.69 -2.05
C GLN A 462 10.74 -20.73 -3.04
N VAL A 463 11.07 -20.60 -4.33
CA VAL A 463 10.66 -21.57 -5.36
C VAL A 463 11.24 -22.95 -5.05
N ALA A 464 12.51 -23.05 -4.67
CA ALA A 464 13.11 -24.33 -4.27
C ALA A 464 12.37 -24.97 -3.08
N SER A 465 11.91 -24.15 -2.12
CA SER A 465 11.12 -24.62 -0.99
C SER A 465 9.75 -25.16 -1.44
N LEU A 466 9.07 -24.46 -2.37
CA LEU A 466 7.80 -24.91 -2.95
C LEU A 466 7.98 -26.21 -3.77
N GLU A 467 9.07 -26.34 -4.52
CA GLU A 467 9.42 -27.56 -5.26
C GLU A 467 9.63 -28.77 -4.35
N SER A 468 10.11 -28.56 -3.12
CA SER A 468 10.33 -29.64 -2.16
C SER A 468 9.07 -30.14 -1.46
N VAL A 469 7.89 -29.54 -1.71
CA VAL A 469 6.60 -30.02 -1.20
C VAL A 469 6.36 -31.46 -1.69
N PRO A 470 6.18 -32.46 -0.79
CA PRO A 470 6.05 -33.84 -1.23
C PRO A 470 4.76 -34.09 -2.02
N LEU A 471 4.91 -34.59 -3.25
CA LEU A 471 3.79 -34.96 -4.13
C LEU A 471 2.78 -35.91 -3.46
N GLY A 472 3.28 -36.89 -2.69
CA GLY A 472 2.43 -37.83 -1.94
C GLY A 472 1.55 -37.14 -0.89
N ARG A 473 2.03 -36.05 -0.25
CA ARG A 473 1.23 -35.28 0.70
C ARG A 473 0.18 -34.42 -0.01
N VAL A 474 0.51 -33.84 -1.17
CA VAL A 474 -0.45 -33.09 -1.99
C VAL A 474 -1.61 -33.98 -2.44
N THR A 475 -1.32 -35.17 -2.97
CA THR A 475 -2.35 -36.12 -3.39
C THR A 475 -3.19 -36.62 -2.21
N ALA A 476 -2.56 -36.96 -1.07
CA ALA A 476 -3.29 -37.33 0.14
C ALA A 476 -4.22 -36.20 0.64
N PHE A 477 -3.78 -34.94 0.57
CA PHE A 477 -4.59 -33.78 0.94
C PHE A 477 -5.81 -33.62 0.05
N PHE A 478 -5.67 -33.82 -1.27
CA PHE A 478 -6.81 -33.79 -2.21
C PHE A 478 -7.79 -34.95 -1.98
N ARG A 479 -7.30 -36.17 -1.73
CA ARG A 479 -8.15 -37.31 -1.34
C ARG A 479 -8.93 -37.03 -0.05
N GLY A 480 -8.31 -36.30 0.87
CA GLY A 480 -8.90 -35.84 2.12
C GLY A 480 -9.87 -34.65 2.00
N CYS A 481 -10.22 -34.15 0.81
CA CYS A 481 -10.95 -32.89 0.65
C CYS A 481 -12.30 -32.77 1.39
N ARG A 482 -12.92 -33.89 1.80
CA ARG A 482 -14.12 -33.89 2.65
C ARG A 482 -13.89 -33.29 4.03
N SER A 483 -12.67 -33.38 4.57
CA SER A 483 -12.34 -32.88 5.91
C SER A 483 -11.93 -31.41 5.92
N TRP A 484 -11.72 -30.78 4.75
CA TRP A 484 -11.23 -29.40 4.60
C TRP A 484 -12.02 -28.36 5.40
N LYS A 485 -13.35 -28.50 5.47
CA LYS A 485 -14.21 -27.58 6.25
C LYS A 485 -13.95 -27.69 7.75
N GLY A 486 -13.76 -28.90 8.24
CA GLY A 486 -13.44 -29.16 9.64
C GLY A 486 -12.04 -28.63 9.98
N TYR A 487 -11.07 -28.88 9.09
CA TYR A 487 -9.71 -28.37 9.19
C TYR A 487 -9.68 -26.84 9.27
N ALA A 488 -10.30 -26.15 8.31
CA ALA A 488 -10.32 -24.68 8.25
C ALA A 488 -10.93 -24.05 9.52
N ARG A 489 -12.03 -24.62 10.03
CA ARG A 489 -12.70 -24.12 11.25
C ARG A 489 -11.86 -24.27 12.53
N ARG A 490 -11.16 -25.41 12.68
CA ARG A 490 -10.24 -25.64 13.80
C ARG A 490 -9.07 -24.65 13.72
N ASN A 491 -8.47 -24.52 12.54
CA ASN A 491 -7.33 -23.64 12.31
C ASN A 491 -7.66 -22.16 12.61
N ILE A 492 -8.85 -21.65 12.26
CA ILE A 492 -9.26 -20.29 12.63
C ILE A 492 -9.25 -20.09 14.15
N HIS A 493 -9.87 -21.00 14.90
CA HIS A 493 -9.98 -20.86 16.35
C HIS A 493 -8.61 -20.85 17.01
N SER A 494 -7.78 -21.83 16.68
CA SER A 494 -6.43 -21.93 17.23
C SER A 494 -5.57 -20.72 16.85
N TYR A 495 -5.65 -20.24 15.60
CA TYR A 495 -4.91 -19.06 15.15
C TYR A 495 -5.33 -17.79 15.91
N LEU A 496 -6.64 -17.54 16.02
CA LEU A 496 -7.16 -16.38 16.75
C LEU A 496 -6.80 -16.41 18.23
N ASP A 497 -6.68 -17.61 18.81
CA ASP A 497 -6.31 -17.80 20.21
C ASP A 497 -4.82 -17.74 20.49
N GLY A 498 -3.99 -17.56 19.47
CA GLY A 498 -2.53 -17.67 19.58
C GLY A 498 -2.08 -19.08 19.98
N ASP A 499 -2.84 -20.11 19.64
CA ASP A 499 -2.63 -21.50 20.02
C ASP A 499 -1.81 -22.28 18.99
N LEU A 500 -0.49 -22.09 19.01
CA LEU A 500 0.41 -22.79 18.08
C LEU A 500 0.28 -24.31 18.15
N GLU A 501 0.11 -24.88 19.34
CA GLU A 501 -0.04 -26.32 19.54
C GLU A 501 -1.43 -26.80 19.08
N GLY A 502 -2.48 -26.03 19.33
CA GLY A 502 -3.81 -26.33 18.78
C GLY A 502 -3.86 -26.25 17.24
N MET A 503 -3.02 -25.41 16.63
CA MET A 503 -2.85 -25.36 15.17
C MET A 503 -2.16 -26.62 14.60
N LEU A 504 -1.49 -27.42 15.44
CA LEU A 504 -0.76 -28.63 15.05
C LEU A 504 -1.61 -29.91 15.00
N GLY A 505 -2.89 -29.90 15.41
CA GLY A 505 -3.72 -31.10 15.52
C GLY A 505 -3.49 -32.12 14.38
N THR A 506 -3.14 -33.37 14.74
CA THR A 506 -2.53 -34.43 13.90
C THR A 506 -1.61 -33.87 12.81
N SER A 507 -0.30 -33.87 13.10
CA SER A 507 0.85 -33.35 12.34
C SER A 507 1.07 -33.92 10.93
N THR A 508 0.02 -34.39 10.26
CA THR A 508 0.00 -35.03 8.95
C THR A 508 -0.80 -34.29 7.88
N GLU A 509 -1.51 -33.19 8.18
CA GLU A 509 -2.58 -32.70 7.30
C GLU A 509 -2.21 -31.62 6.25
N PHE A 510 -1.16 -30.79 6.41
CA PHE A 510 -0.85 -29.73 5.43
C PHE A 510 0.41 -30.03 4.60
N PRO A 511 0.35 -30.12 3.26
CA PRO A 511 1.46 -30.59 2.42
C PRO A 511 2.80 -29.86 2.57
N SER A 512 2.79 -28.56 2.84
CA SER A 512 4.01 -27.74 2.98
C SER A 512 4.61 -27.71 4.39
N ARG A 513 3.97 -28.34 5.39
CA ARG A 513 4.45 -28.36 6.79
C ARG A 513 5.20 -29.67 7.07
N THR A 514 6.42 -29.80 6.53
CA THR A 514 7.32 -30.94 6.79
C THR A 514 8.56 -30.48 7.53
N GLU A 515 9.17 -31.35 8.34
CA GLU A 515 10.48 -31.10 8.98
C GLU A 515 11.55 -30.76 7.93
N GLN A 516 11.57 -31.46 6.79
CA GLN A 516 12.49 -31.18 5.68
C GLN A 516 12.36 -29.76 5.09
N ILE A 517 11.14 -29.19 5.06
CA ILE A 517 10.89 -27.82 4.58
C ILE A 517 11.13 -26.81 5.70
N ILE A 518 10.80 -27.15 6.94
CA ILE A 518 10.80 -26.21 8.06
C ILE A 518 12.19 -26.08 8.69
N ASP A 519 12.91 -27.17 8.92
CA ASP A 519 14.15 -27.15 9.73
C ASP A 519 15.28 -26.41 9.01
N GLY A 520 15.49 -26.72 7.72
CA GLY A 520 16.51 -26.06 6.90
C GLY A 520 16.22 -24.57 6.65
N ARG A 521 14.94 -24.19 6.56
CA ARG A 521 14.52 -22.78 6.41
C ARG A 521 14.60 -22.02 7.72
N ASN A 522 14.23 -22.64 8.84
CA ASN A 522 14.31 -22.02 10.16
C ASN A 522 15.73 -21.62 10.53
N GLN A 523 16.73 -22.44 10.21
CA GLN A 523 18.13 -22.09 10.43
C GLN A 523 18.53 -20.85 9.61
N ARG A 524 18.15 -20.80 8.33
CA ARG A 524 18.40 -19.64 7.46
C ARG A 524 17.71 -18.38 7.98
N PHE A 525 16.44 -18.50 8.39
CA PHE A 525 15.67 -17.42 8.99
C PHE A 525 16.34 -16.92 10.28
N ARG A 526 16.73 -17.83 11.18
CA ARG A 526 17.45 -17.52 12.43
C ARG A 526 18.69 -16.68 12.15
N GLU A 527 19.54 -17.13 11.22
CA GLU A 527 20.77 -16.43 10.87
C GLU A 527 20.54 -15.05 10.27
N ARG A 528 19.54 -14.90 9.39
CA ARG A 528 19.26 -13.64 8.67
C ARG A 528 18.49 -12.64 9.51
N MET A 529 17.62 -13.08 10.43
CA MET A 529 16.86 -12.19 11.30
C MET A 529 17.66 -11.70 12.51
N ARG A 530 18.60 -12.53 13.02
CA ARG A 530 19.29 -12.28 14.30
C ARG A 530 19.94 -10.90 14.39
N PRO A 531 20.68 -10.39 13.39
CA PRO A 531 21.30 -9.07 13.48
C PRO A 531 20.29 -7.94 13.76
N PHE A 532 19.12 -8.00 13.11
CA PHE A 532 18.06 -7.01 13.29
C PHE A 532 17.35 -7.17 14.64
N LEU A 533 17.14 -8.40 15.08
CA LEU A 533 16.55 -8.66 16.39
C LEU A 533 17.43 -8.16 17.53
N GLU A 534 18.76 -8.31 17.41
CA GLU A 534 19.75 -7.84 18.39
C GLU A 534 19.94 -6.32 18.35
N GLU A 535 19.74 -5.68 17.20
CA GLU A 535 19.68 -4.22 17.09
C GLU A 535 18.50 -3.62 17.86
N GLY A 536 17.39 -4.37 17.94
CA GLY A 536 16.15 -3.93 18.56
C GLY A 536 15.23 -3.24 17.55
N ARG A 537 13.99 -3.00 17.94
CA ARG A 537 12.99 -2.29 17.11
C ARG A 537 12.80 -2.94 15.74
N ALA A 538 12.89 -4.27 15.68
CA ALA A 538 12.57 -5.06 14.50
C ALA A 538 11.30 -5.89 14.72
N ALA A 539 10.54 -6.15 13.66
CA ALA A 539 9.45 -7.13 13.64
C ALA A 539 9.71 -8.17 12.54
N VAL A 540 9.63 -9.45 12.86
CA VAL A 540 9.82 -10.54 11.89
C VAL A 540 8.49 -11.26 11.68
N PHE A 541 8.10 -11.53 10.44
CA PHE A 541 6.91 -12.28 10.09
C PHE A 541 7.26 -13.52 9.29
N VAL A 542 6.92 -14.67 9.86
CA VAL A 542 7.10 -15.98 9.25
C VAL A 542 5.78 -16.73 9.31
N GLY A 543 5.56 -17.67 8.42
CA GLY A 543 4.43 -18.58 8.44
C GLY A 543 4.32 -19.24 9.82
N SER A 544 3.10 -19.32 10.34
CA SER A 544 2.84 -19.75 11.72
C SER A 544 3.46 -21.09 12.13
N ALA A 545 3.73 -21.99 11.17
CA ALA A 545 4.39 -23.26 11.43
C ALA A 545 5.86 -23.10 11.87
N HIS A 546 6.57 -22.10 11.34
CA HIS A 546 7.97 -21.82 11.68
C HIS A 546 8.13 -21.40 13.15
N MET A 547 7.09 -20.76 13.73
CA MET A 547 7.08 -20.33 15.12
C MET A 547 7.20 -21.47 16.14
N LEU A 548 6.92 -22.72 15.76
CA LEU A 548 7.03 -23.85 16.67
C LEU A 548 8.47 -24.02 17.17
N GLN A 549 9.42 -24.03 16.25
CA GLN A 549 10.85 -24.21 16.54
C GLN A 549 11.59 -22.89 16.72
N LEU A 550 11.22 -21.83 15.97
CA LEU A 550 11.94 -20.55 16.04
C LEU A 550 11.91 -19.92 17.44
N ARG A 551 10.85 -20.18 18.24
CA ARG A 551 10.80 -19.72 19.64
C ARG A 551 11.96 -20.28 20.46
N ASP A 552 12.21 -21.58 20.32
CA ASP A 552 13.26 -22.27 21.07
C ASP A 552 14.63 -21.89 20.53
N MET A 553 14.79 -21.83 19.21
CA MET A 553 16.05 -21.40 18.56
C MET A 553 16.44 -19.96 18.95
N LEU A 554 15.48 -19.05 19.06
CA LEU A 554 15.75 -17.69 19.52
C LEU A 554 16.05 -17.63 21.02
N ALA A 555 15.44 -18.51 21.82
CA ALA A 555 15.78 -18.65 23.24
C ALA A 555 17.22 -19.17 23.43
N GLU A 556 17.65 -20.14 22.62
CA GLU A 556 19.05 -20.60 22.56
C GLU A 556 20.03 -19.48 22.19
N ASP A 557 19.61 -18.55 21.31
CA ASP A 557 20.39 -17.35 20.97
C ASP A 557 20.42 -16.30 22.09
N GLY A 558 19.81 -16.58 23.25
CA GLY A 558 19.82 -15.72 24.43
C GLY A 558 18.74 -14.63 24.42
N PHE A 559 17.72 -14.74 23.58
CA PHE A 559 16.53 -13.89 23.68
C PHE A 559 15.59 -14.43 24.76
N THR A 560 15.02 -13.52 25.57
CA THR A 560 13.81 -13.85 26.32
C THR A 560 12.63 -13.77 25.36
N VAL A 561 11.93 -14.90 25.17
CA VAL A 561 10.81 -15.01 24.23
C VAL A 561 9.50 -15.04 25.02
N ARG A 562 8.63 -14.06 24.81
CA ARG A 562 7.35 -13.96 25.52
C ARG A 562 6.20 -13.77 24.54
N GLN A 563 5.18 -14.61 24.60
CA GLN A 563 3.98 -14.39 23.80
C GLN A 563 3.24 -13.11 24.23
N ALA A 564 2.86 -12.29 23.26
CA ALA A 564 2.05 -11.11 23.46
C ALA A 564 0.57 -11.50 23.50
N TYR A 565 -0.14 -11.03 24.52
CA TYR A 565 -1.57 -11.30 24.69
C TYR A 565 -2.38 -10.01 24.50
N PRO A 566 -2.98 -9.81 23.32
CA PRO A 566 -3.56 -8.53 22.94
C PRO A 566 -4.87 -8.20 23.69
N THR A 567 -5.51 -9.18 24.33
CA THR A 567 -6.71 -8.95 25.15
C THR A 567 -6.69 -9.76 26.45
N TRP A 568 -7.55 -9.38 27.39
CA TRP A 568 -7.73 -10.13 28.65
C TRP A 568 -8.17 -11.58 28.41
N ARG A 569 -8.95 -11.85 27.34
CA ARG A 569 -9.38 -13.20 26.97
C ARG A 569 -8.18 -14.07 26.59
N HIS A 570 -7.21 -13.54 25.84
CA HIS A 570 -5.99 -14.26 25.49
C HIS A 570 -5.15 -14.59 26.73
N ARG A 571 -5.00 -13.62 27.65
CA ARG A 571 -4.29 -13.83 28.92
C ARG A 571 -4.95 -14.94 29.76
N LEU A 572 -6.28 -14.93 29.85
CA LEU A 572 -7.02 -15.95 30.59
C LEU A 572 -6.88 -17.34 29.94
N ARG A 573 -7.02 -17.44 28.61
CA ARG A 573 -6.84 -18.72 27.88
C ARG A 573 -5.42 -19.27 28.02
N ALA A 574 -4.40 -18.41 28.00
CA ALA A 574 -3.02 -18.82 28.23
C ALA A 574 -2.80 -19.31 29.66
N ALA A 575 -3.35 -18.63 30.66
CA ALA A 575 -3.26 -19.04 32.07
C ALA A 575 -3.96 -20.39 32.34
N ILE A 576 -5.09 -20.66 31.68
CA ILE A 576 -5.78 -21.96 31.77
C ILE A 576 -4.94 -23.07 31.11
N ARG A 577 -4.36 -22.82 29.94
CA ARG A 577 -3.47 -23.78 29.26
C ARG A 577 -2.22 -24.09 30.08
N GLY A 578 -1.57 -23.08 30.64
CA GLY A 578 -0.42 -23.26 31.54
C GLY A 578 -0.73 -23.97 32.86
N ARG A 579 -2.01 -24.05 33.27
CA ARG A 579 -2.46 -24.85 34.43
C ARG A 579 -2.80 -26.30 34.10
N ASN A 580 -3.13 -26.59 32.83
CA ASN A 580 -3.50 -27.94 32.37
C ASN A 580 -2.33 -28.68 31.69
N GLY A 581 -1.18 -28.03 31.50
CA GLY A 581 0.04 -28.60 30.94
C GLY A 581 1.21 -28.70 31.94
N GLY A 582 0.90 -28.75 33.23
CA GLY A 582 1.86 -29.02 34.31
C GLY A 582 1.73 -30.44 34.83
#